data_AF-A0A529GGG8-F1
#
_entry.id   AF-A0A529GGG8-F1
#
_cell.length_a   1.000
_cell.length_b   1.000
_cell.length_c   1.000
_cell.angle_alpha   90.00
_cell.angle_beta   90.00
_cell.angle_gamma   90.00
#
_symmetry.space_group_name_H-M   'P 1'
#
loop_
_entity.id
_entity.type
_entity.pdbx_description
1 polymer ?
#
loop_
_entity_poly.entity_id
_entity_poly.type
_entity_poly.pdbx_seq_one_letter_code
_entity_poly.pdbx_strand_id
1 'polypeptide(L)'
;LVLEDGRQLEIVAAPEDVYDIRARDSVHLTELAWHIGNRHLAAAIEAERILILRDHVIKAMLEGLGATVREVSEPFKPVRGAYSGHGGHDHGHAHSHAEAHAHAQGEHTHSHAHSHSHSYDDDDHHHHD
;
A
#
# COMPACT_ATOMS: atom_id res chain seq x y z
N LEU A 1 -18.16 -12.42 -21.81
CA LEU A 1 -19.53 -12.76 -21.34
C LEU A 1 -20.31 -13.28 -22.53
N VAL A 2 -21.03 -14.40 -22.41
CA VAL A 2 -21.82 -14.97 -23.52
C VAL A 2 -23.30 -14.78 -23.19
N LEU A 3 -24.03 -14.14 -24.11
CA LEU A 3 -25.48 -13.96 -24.00
C LEU A 3 -26.19 -15.24 -24.47
N GLU A 4 -27.43 -15.44 -24.03
CA GLU A 4 -28.26 -16.61 -24.39
C GLU A 4 -28.54 -16.71 -25.91
N ASP A 5 -28.30 -15.62 -26.66
CA ASP A 5 -28.41 -15.56 -28.12
C ASP A 5 -27.09 -15.86 -28.87
N GLY A 6 -26.04 -16.27 -28.15
CA GLY A 6 -24.73 -16.62 -28.72
C GLY A 6 -23.82 -15.42 -29.01
N ARG A 7 -24.23 -14.18 -28.73
CA ARG A 7 -23.35 -13.02 -28.86
C ARG A 7 -22.33 -12.95 -27.72
N GLN A 8 -21.13 -12.48 -28.03
CA GLN A 8 -20.04 -12.30 -27.08
C GLN A 8 -19.87 -10.83 -26.75
N LEU A 9 -19.84 -10.50 -25.45
CA LEU A 9 -19.50 -9.19 -24.92
C LEU A 9 -18.06 -9.22 -24.42
N GLU A 10 -17.24 -8.33 -24.97
CA GLU A 10 -15.91 -8.01 -24.49
C GLU A 10 -15.99 -6.81 -23.54
N ILE A 11 -15.38 -6.94 -22.36
CA ILE A 11 -15.18 -5.80 -21.46
C ILE A 11 -13.84 -5.19 -21.81
N VAL A 12 -13.88 -4.03 -22.47
CA VAL A 12 -12.69 -3.22 -22.75
C VAL A 12 -12.56 -2.19 -21.63
N ALA A 13 -11.38 -2.10 -21.02
CA ALA A 13 -11.11 -1.05 -20.04
C ALA A 13 -11.18 0.31 -20.74
N ALA A 14 -11.91 1.25 -20.14
CA ALA A 14 -11.96 2.62 -20.65
C ALA A 14 -10.55 3.25 -20.60
N PRO A 15 -10.23 4.20 -21.48
CA PRO A 15 -9.00 4.97 -21.36
C PRO A 15 -8.96 5.70 -20.01
N GLU A 16 -7.85 5.57 -19.29
CA GLU A 16 -7.60 6.24 -18.02
C GLU A 16 -6.36 7.13 -18.15
N ASP A 17 -6.35 8.24 -17.40
CA ASP A 17 -5.18 9.11 -17.32
C ASP A 17 -4.10 8.47 -16.45
N VAL A 18 -3.05 8.00 -17.10
CA VAL A 18 -1.96 7.24 -16.48
C VAL A 18 -0.60 7.88 -16.78
N TYR A 19 0.39 7.42 -16.04
CA TYR A 19 1.79 7.69 -16.35
C TYR A 19 2.43 6.49 -17.07
N ASP A 20 3.01 6.71 -18.25
CA ASP A 20 3.94 5.80 -18.93
C ASP A 20 5.34 6.02 -18.35
N ILE A 21 5.80 5.04 -17.57
CA ILE A 21 7.08 5.05 -16.87
C ILE A 21 8.06 4.15 -17.62
N ARG A 22 9.14 4.75 -18.13
CA ARG A 22 10.21 4.03 -18.84
C ARG A 22 11.53 4.10 -18.10
N ALA A 23 12.25 2.99 -18.15
CA ALA A 23 13.59 2.85 -17.59
C ALA A 23 14.67 3.03 -18.67
N ARG A 24 15.92 3.20 -18.22
CA ARG A 24 17.09 3.26 -19.11
C ARG A 24 17.48 1.87 -19.63
N ASP A 25 17.23 0.84 -18.84
CA ASP A 25 17.49 -0.57 -19.13
C ASP A 25 16.57 -1.49 -18.29
N SER A 26 16.70 -2.81 -18.46
CA SER A 26 15.85 -3.81 -17.79
C SER A 26 16.09 -3.94 -16.29
N VAL A 27 17.33 -3.73 -15.83
CA VAL A 27 17.67 -3.75 -14.40
C VAL A 27 17.00 -2.57 -13.72
N HIS A 28 17.14 -1.38 -14.30
CA HIS A 28 16.47 -0.17 -13.80
C HIS A 28 14.94 -0.30 -13.83
N LEU A 29 14.34 -0.95 -14.84
CA LEU A 29 12.90 -1.21 -14.86
C LEU A 29 12.45 -2.07 -13.66
N THR A 30 13.26 -3.08 -13.31
CA THR A 30 13.00 -3.97 -12.18
C THR A 30 13.10 -3.20 -10.84
N GLU A 31 14.10 -2.32 -10.70
CA GLU A 31 14.25 -1.44 -9.54
C GLU A 31 13.04 -0.50 -9.40
N LEU A 32 12.60 0.15 -10.49
CA LEU A 32 11.41 1.00 -10.48
C LEU A 32 10.16 0.21 -10.07
N ALA A 33 9.97 -1.00 -10.61
CA ALA A 33 8.88 -1.88 -10.22
C ALA A 33 8.89 -2.20 -8.72
N TRP A 34 10.08 -2.45 -8.15
CA TRP A 34 10.25 -2.66 -6.72
C TRP A 34 9.84 -1.42 -5.90
N HIS A 35 10.31 -0.23 -6.29
CA HIS A 35 9.94 1.02 -5.62
C HIS A 35 8.43 1.31 -5.67
N ILE A 36 7.78 1.05 -6.81
CA ILE A 36 6.34 1.19 -6.99
C ILE A 36 5.59 0.19 -6.10
N GLY A 37 6.03 -1.08 -6.10
CA GLY A 37 5.45 -2.15 -5.28
C GLY A 37 5.54 -1.86 -3.78
N ASN A 38 6.66 -1.32 -3.31
CA ASN A 38 6.85 -0.90 -1.90
C ASN A 38 5.89 0.19 -1.45
N ARG A 39 5.21 0.85 -2.38
CA ARG A 39 4.19 1.87 -2.09
C ARG A 39 2.76 1.34 -2.25
N HIS A 40 2.61 0.03 -2.48
CA HIS A 40 1.32 -0.63 -2.67
C HIS A 40 0.45 0.03 -3.76
N LEU A 41 1.09 0.51 -4.83
CA LEU A 41 0.40 1.13 -5.96
C LEU A 41 -0.09 0.06 -6.95
N ALA A 42 -1.28 0.27 -7.49
CA ALA A 42 -1.72 -0.48 -8.67
C ALA A 42 -0.81 -0.14 -9.85
N ALA A 43 -0.27 -1.16 -10.51
CA ALA A 43 0.63 -0.99 -11.64
C ALA A 43 0.36 -2.04 -12.72
N ALA A 44 0.31 -1.61 -13.98
CA ALA A 44 0.39 -2.53 -15.12
C ALA A 44 1.86 -2.65 -15.52
N ILE A 45 2.36 -3.88 -15.65
CA ILE A 45 3.77 -4.14 -15.96
C ILE A 45 3.84 -4.72 -17.37
N GLU A 46 4.58 -4.03 -18.24
CA GLU A 46 4.88 -4.46 -19.61
C GLU A 46 6.39 -4.68 -19.77
N ALA A 47 6.80 -5.24 -20.90
CA ALA A 47 8.21 -5.59 -21.14
C ALA A 47 9.17 -4.39 -21.08
N GLU A 48 8.71 -3.21 -21.50
CA GLU A 48 9.55 -2.00 -21.64
C GLU A 48 9.10 -0.82 -20.78
N ARG A 49 7.97 -0.95 -20.07
CA ARG A 49 7.36 0.14 -19.30
C ARG A 49 6.46 -0.34 -18.17
N ILE A 50 6.14 0.58 -17.27
CA ILE A 50 5.15 0.40 -16.21
C ILE A 50 4.10 1.51 -16.34
N LEU A 51 2.83 1.17 -16.20
CA LEU A 51 1.74 2.14 -16.10
C LEU A 51 1.25 2.24 -14.66
N ILE A 52 0.99 3.45 -14.19
CA ILE A 52 0.30 3.72 -12.91
C ILE A 52 -0.73 4.84 -13.11
N LEU A 53 -1.71 4.92 -12.22
CA LEU A 53 -2.59 6.09 -12.15
C LEU A 53 -1.80 7.36 -11.83
N ARG A 54 -2.28 8.49 -12.34
CA ARG A 54 -1.63 9.79 -12.11
C ARG A 54 -1.60 10.15 -10.62
N ASP A 55 -0.39 10.17 -10.06
CA ASP A 55 -0.05 10.77 -8.77
C ASP A 55 1.24 11.60 -8.89
N HIS A 56 1.13 12.92 -8.71
CA HIS A 56 2.24 13.85 -8.87
C HIS A 56 3.39 13.62 -7.87
N VAL A 57 3.12 13.10 -6.67
CA VAL A 57 4.14 12.77 -5.67
C VAL A 57 4.96 11.58 -6.15
N ILE A 58 4.27 10.56 -6.68
CA ILE A 58 4.91 9.38 -7.23
C ILE A 58 5.70 9.73 -8.50
N LYS A 59 5.16 10.61 -9.36
CA LYS A 59 5.87 11.12 -10.55
C LYS A 59 7.21 11.74 -10.16
N ALA A 60 7.23 12.70 -9.23
CA ALA A 60 8.45 13.37 -8.81
C ALA A 60 9.48 12.38 -8.21
N MET A 61 9.01 11.39 -7.46
CA MET A 61 9.86 10.34 -6.91
C MET A 61 10.47 9.45 -7.99
N LEU A 62 9.70 9.03 -9.00
CA LEU A 62 10.19 8.21 -10.11
C LEU A 62 11.16 9.00 -11.01
N GLU A 63 10.87 10.27 -11.28
CA GLU A 63 11.79 11.17 -12.00
C GLU A 63 13.11 11.34 -11.23
N GLY A 64 13.04 11.46 -9.89
CA GLY A 64 14.22 11.52 -9.01
C GLY A 64 15.06 10.24 -9.01
N LEU A 65 14.45 9.08 -9.28
CA LEU A 65 15.15 7.80 -9.50
C LEU A 65 15.69 7.67 -10.94
N GLY A 66 15.45 8.67 -11.81
CA GLY A 66 15.93 8.71 -13.18
C GLY A 66 15.05 7.96 -14.18
N ALA A 67 13.76 7.78 -13.87
CA ALA A 67 12.77 7.29 -14.82
C ALA A 67 12.34 8.41 -15.79
N THR A 68 11.98 8.03 -17.01
CA THR A 68 11.24 8.93 -17.92
C THR A 68 9.75 8.71 -17.67
N VAL A 69 9.04 9.76 -17.26
CA VAL A 69 7.59 9.68 -16.98
C VAL A 69 6.83 10.54 -17.98
N ARG A 70 5.86 9.95 -18.69
CA ARG A 70 5.02 10.63 -19.67
C ARG A 70 3.55 10.50 -19.30
N GLU A 71 2.78 11.51 -19.65
CA GLU A 71 1.35 11.55 -19.44
C GLU A 71 0.63 11.01 -20.68
N VAL A 72 -0.17 9.96 -20.49
CA VAL A 72 -0.89 9.28 -21.58
C VAL A 72 -2.30 8.92 -21.12
N SER A 73 -3.19 8.73 -22.08
CA SER A 73 -4.56 8.25 -21.84
C SER A 73 -4.72 6.91 -22.55
N GLU A 74 -4.76 5.82 -21.79
CA GLU A 74 -4.84 4.46 -22.34
C GLU A 74 -5.53 3.49 -21.37
N PRO A 75 -6.01 2.31 -21.84
CA PRO A 75 -6.63 1.33 -20.97
C PRO A 75 -5.68 0.85 -19.88
N PHE A 76 -6.09 0.95 -18.62
CA PHE A 76 -5.28 0.55 -17.48
C PHE A 76 -5.71 -0.83 -16.94
N LYS A 77 -4.78 -1.79 -16.94
CA LYS A 77 -5.02 -3.17 -16.47
C LYS A 77 -3.92 -3.58 -15.48
N PRO A 78 -4.03 -3.20 -14.20
CA PRO A 78 -3.00 -3.47 -13.22
C PRO A 78 -2.86 -4.97 -12.95
N VAL A 79 -1.64 -5.40 -12.62
CA VAL A 79 -1.36 -6.77 -12.21
C VAL A 79 -2.11 -7.06 -10.92
N ARG A 80 -2.79 -8.20 -10.86
CA ARG A 80 -3.46 -8.66 -9.63
C ARG A 80 -2.41 -8.97 -8.56
N GLY A 81 -2.62 -8.45 -7.35
CA GLY A 81 -1.75 -8.76 -6.21
C GLY A 81 -1.78 -10.25 -5.85
N ALA A 82 -0.69 -10.75 -5.26
CA ALA A 82 -0.50 -12.16 -4.93
C ALA A 82 -1.61 -12.76 -4.03
N TYR A 83 -2.32 -11.93 -3.27
CA TYR A 83 -3.37 -12.35 -2.33
C TYR A 83 -4.80 -12.09 -2.82
N SER A 84 -4.98 -11.67 -4.07
CA SER A 84 -6.31 -11.31 -4.62
C SER A 84 -7.28 -12.49 -4.83
N GLY A 85 -6.94 -13.70 -4.33
CA GLY A 85 -7.74 -14.91 -4.43
C GLY A 85 -8.39 -15.41 -3.13
N HIS A 86 -8.19 -14.77 -1.98
CA HIS A 86 -8.64 -15.30 -0.67
C HIS A 86 -9.58 -14.36 0.14
N GLY A 87 -10.22 -13.38 -0.51
CA GLY A 87 -11.01 -12.36 0.19
C GLY A 87 -12.34 -11.99 -0.45
N GLY A 88 -12.99 -12.92 -1.16
CA GLY A 88 -14.35 -12.73 -1.65
C GLY A 88 -15.36 -13.36 -0.70
N HIS A 89 -16.21 -12.52 -0.09
CA HIS A 89 -17.39 -12.81 0.74
C HIS A 89 -17.16 -12.97 2.25
N ASP A 90 -17.29 -11.86 2.99
CA ASP A 90 -18.09 -11.92 4.22
C ASP A 90 -18.92 -10.64 4.39
N HIS A 91 -20.22 -10.78 4.15
CA HIS A 91 -21.24 -9.85 4.62
C HIS A 91 -21.48 -10.13 6.10
N GLY A 92 -20.55 -9.71 6.95
CA GLY A 92 -20.69 -9.83 8.40
C GLY A 92 -21.53 -8.69 9.00
N HIS A 93 -22.84 -8.70 8.79
CA HIS A 93 -23.77 -8.06 9.71
C HIS A 93 -23.72 -8.80 11.04
N ALA A 94 -22.82 -8.42 11.95
CA ALA A 94 -22.88 -8.84 13.34
C ALA A 94 -23.58 -7.77 14.17
N HIS A 95 -24.91 -7.82 14.18
CA HIS A 95 -25.70 -7.31 15.29
C HIS A 95 -25.39 -8.17 16.53
N SER A 96 -24.54 -7.68 17.44
CA SER A 96 -24.57 -8.19 18.81
C SER A 96 -25.59 -7.37 19.58
N HIS A 97 -26.83 -7.87 19.58
CA HIS A 97 -27.83 -7.48 20.56
C HIS A 97 -27.34 -7.83 21.98
N ALA A 98 -27.61 -6.89 22.88
CA ALA A 98 -27.56 -6.94 24.33
C ALA A 98 -27.60 -8.35 24.97
N GLU A 99 -26.60 -8.63 25.81
CA GLU A 99 -26.82 -9.35 27.05
C GLU A 99 -26.57 -8.40 28.23
N ALA A 100 -27.66 -8.08 28.92
CA ALA A 100 -27.64 -7.35 30.17
C ALA A 100 -27.16 -8.29 31.29
N HIS A 101 -25.90 -8.15 31.70
CA HIS A 101 -25.42 -8.69 32.96
C HIS A 101 -25.30 -7.57 33.99
N ALA A 102 -26.34 -7.44 34.80
CA ALA A 102 -26.31 -6.67 36.03
C ALA A 102 -25.41 -7.38 37.06
N HIS A 103 -24.23 -6.82 37.34
CA HIS A 103 -23.53 -7.05 38.60
C HIS A 103 -23.06 -5.71 39.17
N ALA A 104 -23.51 -5.48 40.39
CA ALA A 104 -23.28 -4.27 41.15
C ALA A 104 -21.90 -4.25 41.82
N GLN A 105 -21.35 -3.03 41.93
CA GLN A 105 -20.32 -2.54 42.85
C GLN A 105 -18.88 -3.08 42.71
N GLY A 106 -17.94 -2.15 42.44
CA GLY A 106 -16.50 -2.38 42.61
C GLY A 106 -15.64 -1.33 41.91
N GLU A 107 -15.37 -0.22 42.58
CA GLU A 107 -14.44 0.84 42.16
C GLU A 107 -13.00 0.32 42.14
N HIS A 108 -12.34 0.19 40.98
CA HIS A 108 -10.87 0.06 40.93
C HIS A 108 -10.29 0.70 39.67
N THR A 109 -9.66 1.86 39.84
CA THR A 109 -8.83 2.56 38.85
C THR A 109 -7.39 2.09 39.00
N HIS A 110 -6.81 1.50 37.95
CA HIS A 110 -5.38 1.21 37.92
C HIS A 110 -4.76 1.64 36.59
N SER A 111 -4.28 2.89 36.59
CA SER A 111 -3.30 3.42 35.64
C SER A 111 -1.91 2.93 36.04
N HIS A 112 -1.29 2.09 35.21
CA HIS A 112 0.12 1.72 35.36
C HIS A 112 0.94 2.34 34.24
N ALA A 113 1.53 3.50 34.54
CA ALA A 113 2.66 4.06 33.82
C ALA A 113 3.94 3.47 34.44
N HIS A 114 4.77 2.81 33.63
CA HIS A 114 6.09 2.35 34.05
C HIS A 114 7.16 3.16 33.31
N SER A 115 7.69 4.18 33.98
CA SER A 115 8.92 4.87 33.62
C SER A 115 10.10 4.18 34.30
N HIS A 116 10.97 3.52 33.54
CA HIS A 116 12.25 3.02 34.02
C HIS A 116 13.37 3.98 33.60
N SER A 117 13.89 4.74 34.57
CA SER A 117 15.14 5.47 34.45
C SER A 117 16.25 4.66 35.13
N HIS A 118 17.18 4.12 34.35
CA HIS A 118 18.41 3.53 34.86
C HIS A 118 19.54 4.58 34.75
N SER A 119 19.97 5.06 35.91
CA SER A 119 21.19 5.83 36.10
C SER A 119 22.39 4.88 36.20
N TYR A 120 23.37 5.06 35.32
CA TYR A 120 24.70 4.49 35.49
C TYR A 120 25.63 5.62 35.95
N ASP A 121 26.11 5.48 37.19
CA ASP A 121 27.36 6.04 37.69
C ASP A 121 28.51 5.50 36.83
N ASP A 122 29.38 6.38 36.35
CA ASP A 122 30.78 6.02 36.04
C ASP A 122 31.68 7.18 36.46
N ASP A 123 32.63 6.78 37.30
CA ASP A 123 33.65 7.53 38.04
C ASP A 123 34.80 7.86 37.09
N ASP A 124 35.19 9.13 36.89
CA ASP A 124 36.50 9.40 36.28
C ASP A 124 37.06 10.83 36.56
N HIS A 125 37.93 10.83 37.58
CA HIS A 125 39.21 11.54 37.73
C HIS A 125 39.33 13.08 37.87
N HIS A 126 39.84 13.42 39.06
CA HIS A 126 40.47 14.65 39.52
C HIS A 126 41.62 15.16 38.64
N HIS A 127 41.70 16.48 38.44
CA HIS A 127 42.91 17.28 38.71
C HIS A 127 42.59 18.79 38.67
N HIS A 128 42.80 19.47 39.80
CA HIS A 128 43.00 20.91 39.92
C HIS A 128 44.40 21.12 40.53
N ASP A 129 45.05 22.22 40.15
CA ASP A 129 46.37 22.77 40.58
C ASP A 129 46.84 22.42 42.00
#